data_AF-A0A4S3TL15-F1
#
_entry.id   AF-A0A4S3TL15-F1
#
_cell.length_a   1.000
_cell.length_b   1.000
_cell.length_c   1.000
_cell.angle_alpha   90.00
_cell.angle_beta   90.00
_cell.angle_gamma   90.00
#
_symmetry.space_group_name_H-M   'P 1'
#
loop_
_entity.id
_entity.type
_entity.pdbx_description
1 polymer ?
#
loop_
_entity_poly.entity_id
_entity_poly.type
_entity_poly.pdbx_seq_one_letter_code
_entity_poly.pdbx_strand_id
1 'polypeptide(L)'
;MAGSARLCVTNQKGGVGKTTVAINLAGALNERGRDVLFVDLDPQGNATEGLGLLEAYDADPPTLLDALVDPTDVDLDDLVYDHPEMDIVASNVDMNAADSTLARQPDPETKLDAVLTELETDYDVVVVDCPPYLGLVTDNALYATENLVIPALAEPTSKRSLELLFDYVGSLEMDHDIEIEPRALVANRIENTKAADNMLEWFDDALPDVPLYRVRKRVALQRAFADGKSVFAVEENVDMESVFASMAEQLEDERATEEVPA
;
A
#
# COMPACT_ATOMS: atom_id res chain seq x y z
N MET A 1 7.85 -17.24 15.27
CA MET A 1 8.21 -15.83 15.04
C MET A 1 7.02 -15.24 14.34
N ALA A 2 6.45 -14.15 14.84
CA ALA A 2 5.36 -13.50 14.13
C ALA A 2 5.88 -13.09 12.75
N GLY A 3 5.12 -13.37 11.68
CA GLY A 3 5.48 -12.94 10.33
C GLY A 3 5.50 -11.42 10.24
N SER A 4 6.09 -10.89 9.17
CA SER A 4 6.10 -9.44 8.90
C SER A 4 4.67 -8.93 8.77
N ALA A 5 4.38 -7.74 9.29
CA ALA A 5 3.06 -7.13 9.07
C ALA A 5 2.96 -6.71 7.60
N ARG A 6 1.96 -7.18 6.87
CA ARG A 6 1.80 -6.83 5.45
C ARG A 6 0.61 -5.90 5.29
N LEU A 7 0.80 -4.75 4.67
CA LEU A 7 -0.21 -3.70 4.54
C LEU A 7 -0.46 -3.41 3.06
N CYS A 8 -1.71 -3.45 2.61
CA CYS A 8 -2.10 -3.04 1.27
C CYS A 8 -2.74 -1.65 1.27
N VAL A 9 -2.21 -0.75 0.46
CA VAL A 9 -2.73 0.60 0.28
C VAL A 9 -3.51 0.65 -1.03
N THR A 10 -4.84 0.48 -0.97
CA THR A 10 -5.67 0.44 -2.19
C THR A 10 -6.95 1.24 -2.13
N ASN A 11 -7.37 1.66 -3.32
CA ASN A 11 -8.66 2.23 -3.65
C ASN A 11 -8.82 2.23 -5.18
N GLN A 12 -9.96 1.73 -5.65
CA GLN A 12 -10.36 1.72 -7.05
C GLN A 12 -10.43 3.11 -7.72
N LYS A 13 -10.47 4.20 -6.94
CA LYS A 13 -10.47 5.56 -7.51
C LYS A 13 -9.04 6.03 -7.76
N GLY A 14 -8.75 6.41 -9.00
CA GLY A 14 -7.50 7.09 -9.35
C GLY A 14 -7.35 8.46 -8.67
N GLY A 15 -6.11 8.84 -8.35
CA GLY A 15 -5.79 10.19 -7.85
C GLY A 15 -6.17 10.48 -6.39
N VAL A 16 -6.61 9.48 -5.62
CA VAL A 16 -6.85 9.60 -4.16
C VAL A 16 -5.57 9.72 -3.33
N GLY A 17 -4.40 9.46 -3.94
CA GLY A 17 -3.08 9.56 -3.32
C GLY A 17 -2.61 8.27 -2.63
N LYS A 18 -2.81 7.10 -3.25
CA LYS A 18 -2.35 5.80 -2.76
C LYS A 18 -0.85 5.75 -2.55
N THR A 19 -0.08 5.93 -3.61
CA THR A 19 1.38 6.07 -3.59
C THR A 19 1.87 7.07 -2.54
N THR A 20 1.23 8.24 -2.45
CA THR A 20 1.59 9.24 -1.42
C THR A 20 1.36 8.70 -0.01
N VAL A 21 0.23 8.06 0.26
CA VAL A 21 -0.06 7.47 1.57
C VAL A 21 0.89 6.31 1.87
N ALA A 22 1.12 5.42 0.90
CA ALA A 22 1.99 4.27 1.02
C ALA A 22 3.43 4.66 1.38
N ILE A 23 4.04 5.57 0.60
CA ILE A 23 5.42 6.02 0.84
C ILE A 23 5.56 6.70 2.21
N ASN A 24 4.58 7.52 2.60
CA ASN A 24 4.66 8.23 3.88
C ASN A 24 4.34 7.35 5.09
N LEU A 25 3.53 6.30 4.90
CA LEU A 25 3.34 5.27 5.92
C LEU A 25 4.61 4.43 6.08
N ALA A 26 5.23 4.00 4.98
CA ALA A 26 6.50 3.28 5.00
C ALA A 26 7.62 4.11 5.68
N GLY A 27 7.76 5.39 5.32
CA GLY A 27 8.70 6.30 5.99
C GLY A 27 8.40 6.50 7.47
N ALA A 28 7.12 6.57 7.87
CA ALA A 28 6.73 6.66 9.29
C ALA A 28 7.10 5.40 10.08
N LEU A 29 6.94 4.21 9.48
CA LEU A 29 7.35 2.94 10.09
C LEU A 29 8.88 2.85 10.20
N ASN A 30 9.62 3.28 9.18
CA ASN A 30 11.08 3.34 9.24
C ASN A 30 11.61 4.32 10.30
N GLU A 31 11.02 5.51 10.43
CA GLU A 31 11.37 6.48 11.48
C GLU A 31 11.14 5.90 12.89
N ARG A 32 10.23 4.93 13.03
CA ARG A 32 9.97 4.18 14.26
C ARG A 32 10.94 3.00 14.47
N GLY A 33 11.90 2.83 13.57
CA GLY A 33 12.96 1.83 13.64
C GLY A 33 12.57 0.46 13.09
N ARG A 34 11.60 0.40 12.17
CA ARG A 34 11.22 -0.83 11.46
C ARG A 34 12.03 -0.99 10.18
N ASP A 35 12.41 -2.23 9.90
CA ASP A 35 12.92 -2.62 8.59
C ASP A 35 11.70 -2.81 7.65
N VAL A 36 11.59 -1.95 6.62
CA VAL A 36 10.41 -1.86 5.77
C VAL A 36 10.73 -2.29 4.35
N LEU A 37 9.92 -3.20 3.81
CA LEU A 37 9.87 -3.53 2.39
C LEU A 37 8.69 -2.79 1.74
N PHE A 38 8.97 -2.00 0.72
CA PHE A 38 7.95 -1.33 -0.09
C PHE A 38 7.79 -2.06 -1.43
N VAL A 39 6.55 -2.40 -1.81
CA VAL A 39 6.26 -3.10 -3.07
C VAL A 39 5.35 -2.24 -3.93
N ASP A 40 5.83 -1.84 -5.11
CA ASP A 40 5.02 -1.12 -6.10
C ASP A 40 4.39 -2.11 -7.08
N LEU A 41 3.09 -2.35 -6.95
CA LEU A 41 2.32 -3.19 -7.89
C LEU A 41 1.63 -2.40 -8.98
N ASP A 42 1.65 -1.06 -8.94
CA ASP A 42 1.00 -0.26 -9.98
C ASP A 42 1.81 -0.39 -11.28
N PRO A 43 1.23 -0.90 -12.39
CA PRO A 43 1.93 -0.96 -13.67
C PRO A 43 2.41 0.39 -14.20
N GLN A 44 1.89 1.50 -13.67
CA GLN A 44 2.37 2.84 -13.99
C GLN A 44 3.70 3.19 -13.32
N GLY A 45 4.14 2.44 -12.31
CA GLY A 45 5.44 2.63 -11.65
C GLY A 45 5.62 3.98 -10.97
N ASN A 46 4.53 4.65 -10.57
CA ASN A 46 4.62 6.00 -9.99
C ASN A 46 5.43 5.99 -8.69
N ALA A 47 5.30 4.96 -7.85
CA ALA A 47 6.07 4.88 -6.61
C ALA A 47 7.54 4.61 -6.93
N THR A 48 7.79 3.67 -7.85
CA THR A 48 9.13 3.31 -8.35
C THR A 48 9.90 4.53 -8.89
N GLU A 49 9.31 5.26 -9.84
CA GLU A 49 9.92 6.49 -10.37
C GLU A 49 10.04 7.54 -9.26
N GLY A 50 8.99 7.69 -8.46
CA GLY A 50 8.92 8.62 -7.35
C GLY A 50 10.07 8.45 -6.38
N LEU A 51 10.42 7.22 -6.02
CA LEU A 51 11.51 6.85 -5.10
C LEU A 51 12.89 6.82 -5.77
N GLY A 52 13.02 7.34 -7.00
CA GLY A 52 14.30 7.49 -7.68
C GLY A 52 14.80 6.23 -8.41
N LEU A 53 13.95 5.22 -8.59
CA LEU A 53 14.30 3.95 -9.22
C LEU A 53 13.77 3.84 -10.66
N LEU A 54 13.81 4.94 -11.42
CA LEU A 54 13.33 4.96 -12.81
C LEU A 54 14.03 3.89 -13.68
N GLU A 55 15.31 3.60 -13.44
CA GLU A 55 16.05 2.57 -14.18
C GLU A 55 15.51 1.15 -13.91
N ALA A 56 14.93 0.89 -12.73
CA ALA A 56 14.31 -0.39 -12.40
C ALA A 56 13.00 -0.63 -13.17
N TYR A 57 12.27 0.45 -13.48
CA TYR A 57 11.01 0.36 -14.23
C TYR A 57 11.20 -0.17 -15.65
N ASP A 58 12.34 0.16 -16.28
CA ASP A 58 12.73 -0.27 -17.63
C ASP A 58 13.75 -1.42 -17.61
N ALA A 59 13.99 -2.05 -16.46
CA ALA A 59 14.99 -3.11 -16.33
C ALA A 59 14.62 -4.36 -17.15
N ASP A 60 15.66 -5.03 -17.68
CA ASP A 60 15.52 -6.35 -18.30
C ASP A 60 15.21 -7.42 -17.22
N PRO A 61 14.55 -8.53 -17.59
CA PRO A 61 14.26 -9.62 -16.66
C PRO A 61 15.48 -10.19 -15.92
N PRO A 62 15.30 -10.70 -14.69
CA PRO A 62 14.01 -10.94 -14.03
C PRO A 62 13.34 -9.67 -13.48
N THR A 63 12.01 -9.63 -13.55
CA THR A 63 11.16 -8.54 -13.08
C THR A 63 10.17 -9.03 -12.01
N LEU A 64 9.45 -8.10 -11.37
CA LEU A 64 8.35 -8.44 -10.46
C LEU A 64 7.29 -9.34 -11.11
N LEU A 65 6.98 -9.15 -12.40
CA LEU A 65 6.02 -10.02 -13.09
C LEU A 65 6.55 -11.45 -13.22
N ASP A 66 7.85 -11.63 -13.46
CA ASP A 66 8.46 -12.96 -13.55
C ASP A 66 8.36 -13.69 -12.21
N ALA A 67 8.65 -13.00 -11.10
CA ALA A 67 8.48 -13.55 -9.75
C ALA A 67 7.01 -13.86 -9.40
N LEU A 68 6.06 -13.03 -9.83
CA LEU A 68 4.62 -13.33 -9.67
C LEU A 68 4.17 -14.53 -10.51
N VAL A 69 4.87 -14.88 -11.59
CA VAL A 69 4.56 -16.08 -12.37
C VAL A 69 5.11 -17.32 -11.69
N ASP A 70 6.39 -17.30 -11.36
CA ASP A 70 7.07 -18.39 -10.64
C ASP A 70 8.23 -17.81 -9.80
N PRO A 71 8.05 -17.65 -8.47
CA PRO A 71 9.10 -17.10 -7.62
C PRO A 71 10.32 -18.02 -7.55
N THR A 72 10.17 -19.33 -7.83
CA THR A 72 11.27 -20.30 -7.72
C THR A 72 12.28 -20.25 -8.87
N ASP A 73 11.91 -19.60 -9.98
CA ASP A 73 12.75 -19.41 -11.16
C ASP A 73 13.49 -18.04 -11.13
N VAL A 74 13.27 -17.24 -10.09
CA VAL A 74 13.86 -15.90 -9.91
C VAL A 74 14.66 -15.86 -8.61
N ASP A 75 15.82 -15.21 -8.62
CA ASP A 75 16.48 -14.82 -7.38
C ASP A 75 15.78 -13.57 -6.86
N LEU A 76 14.96 -13.69 -5.82
CA LEU A 76 14.13 -12.57 -5.35
C LEU A 76 14.97 -11.43 -4.77
N ASP A 77 16.19 -11.70 -4.31
CA ASP A 77 17.13 -10.68 -3.86
C ASP A 77 17.51 -9.71 -5.02
N ASP A 78 17.53 -10.20 -6.27
CA ASP A 78 17.81 -9.35 -7.45
C ASP A 78 16.67 -8.37 -7.76
N LEU A 79 15.49 -8.56 -7.16
CA LEU A 79 14.33 -7.68 -7.33
C LEU A 79 14.26 -6.57 -6.27
N VAL A 80 15.09 -6.64 -5.23
CA VAL A 80 15.11 -5.71 -4.11
C VAL A 80 16.15 -4.63 -4.34
N TYR A 81 15.71 -3.38 -4.29
CA TYR A 81 16.55 -2.19 -4.45
C TYR A 81 16.71 -1.48 -3.11
N ASP A 82 17.95 -1.21 -2.70
CA ASP A 82 18.26 -0.41 -1.52
C ASP A 82 17.72 1.02 -1.66
N HIS A 83 17.03 1.52 -0.63
CA HIS A 83 16.70 2.93 -0.52
C HIS A 83 16.83 3.44 0.94
N PRO A 84 17.22 4.71 1.19
CA PRO A 84 17.60 5.17 2.53
C PRO A 84 16.56 5.02 3.64
N GLU A 85 15.28 4.93 3.30
CA GLU A 85 14.16 4.81 4.25
C GLU A 85 13.47 3.43 4.21
N MET A 86 13.70 2.61 3.20
CA MET A 86 12.99 1.33 2.98
C MET A 86 13.65 0.62 1.81
N ASP A 87 13.63 -0.71 1.78
CA ASP A 87 13.99 -1.45 0.58
C ASP A 87 12.77 -1.57 -0.34
N ILE A 88 13.01 -1.65 -1.65
CA ILE A 88 11.95 -1.49 -2.64
C ILE A 88 11.94 -2.66 -3.62
N VAL A 89 10.80 -3.33 -3.74
CA VAL A 89 10.47 -4.14 -4.91
C VAL A 89 9.78 -3.22 -5.91
N ALA A 90 10.53 -2.83 -6.94
CA ALA A 90 10.08 -1.91 -7.97
C ALA A 90 9.02 -2.54 -8.89
N SER A 91 8.08 -1.72 -9.34
CA SER A 91 7.25 -2.04 -10.50
C SER A 91 8.10 -2.01 -11.77
N ASN A 92 7.62 -2.66 -12.83
CA ASN A 92 8.28 -2.72 -14.12
C ASN A 92 7.24 -2.56 -15.24
N VAL A 93 7.67 -2.08 -16.41
CA VAL A 93 6.82 -1.94 -17.60
C VAL A 93 6.05 -3.23 -17.95
N ASP A 94 6.61 -4.41 -17.66
CA ASP A 94 5.97 -5.70 -17.92
C ASP A 94 4.73 -5.93 -17.05
N MET A 95 4.60 -5.26 -15.90
CA MET A 95 3.39 -5.30 -15.07
C MET A 95 2.13 -4.84 -15.82
N ASN A 96 2.25 -4.14 -16.95
CA ASN A 96 1.10 -3.84 -17.83
C ASN A 96 0.41 -5.10 -18.36
N ALA A 97 1.11 -6.24 -18.42
CA ALA A 97 0.56 -7.53 -18.80
C ALA A 97 0.07 -8.37 -17.61
N ALA A 98 0.29 -7.92 -16.36
CA ALA A 98 0.17 -8.72 -15.15
C ALA A 98 -1.18 -9.43 -15.04
N ASP A 99 -2.32 -8.72 -15.11
CA ASP A 99 -3.64 -9.35 -15.01
C ASP A 99 -3.85 -10.45 -16.06
N SER A 100 -3.40 -10.22 -17.31
CA SER A 100 -3.58 -11.18 -18.40
C SER A 100 -2.65 -12.40 -18.31
N THR A 101 -1.51 -12.23 -17.64
CA THR A 101 -0.52 -13.28 -17.39
C THR A 101 -0.94 -14.10 -16.17
N LEU A 102 -1.27 -13.43 -15.06
CA LEU A 102 -1.78 -14.03 -13.83
C LEU A 102 -3.03 -14.86 -14.10
N ALA A 103 -3.99 -14.38 -14.89
CA ALA A 103 -5.21 -15.13 -15.22
C ALA A 103 -4.98 -16.52 -15.87
N ARG A 104 -3.76 -16.82 -16.33
CA ARG A 104 -3.38 -18.12 -16.91
C ARG A 104 -2.67 -19.03 -15.91
N GLN A 105 -2.31 -18.50 -14.75
CA GLN A 105 -1.66 -19.24 -13.68
C GLN A 105 -2.69 -19.98 -12.83
N PRO A 106 -2.30 -21.12 -12.23
CA PRO A 106 -3.09 -21.73 -11.17
C PRO A 106 -3.08 -20.82 -9.93
N ASP A 107 -4.21 -20.71 -9.25
CA ASP A 107 -4.39 -19.95 -8.02
C ASP A 107 -3.83 -18.51 -8.14
N PRO A 108 -4.31 -17.73 -9.14
CA PRO A 108 -3.65 -16.52 -9.58
C PRO A 108 -3.63 -15.39 -8.54
N GLU A 109 -4.49 -15.42 -7.54
CA GLU A 109 -4.57 -14.46 -6.43
C GLU A 109 -3.49 -14.70 -5.36
N THR A 110 -2.84 -15.87 -5.35
CA THR A 110 -1.89 -16.28 -4.31
C THR A 110 -0.43 -15.96 -4.63
N LYS A 111 -0.16 -15.33 -5.77
CA LYS A 111 1.21 -15.19 -6.30
C LYS A 111 2.06 -14.23 -5.52
N LEU A 112 1.50 -13.08 -5.15
CA LEU A 112 2.24 -12.13 -4.30
C LEU A 112 2.49 -12.71 -2.92
N ASP A 113 1.55 -13.47 -2.35
CA ASP A 113 1.74 -14.12 -1.05
C ASP A 113 2.94 -15.07 -1.08
N ALA A 114 3.10 -15.86 -2.15
CA ALA A 114 4.25 -16.72 -2.35
C ALA A 114 5.57 -15.92 -2.45
N VAL A 115 5.60 -14.85 -3.25
CA VAL A 115 6.78 -13.97 -3.39
C VAL A 115 7.15 -13.34 -2.04
N LEU A 116 6.19 -12.77 -1.32
CA LEU A 116 6.44 -12.11 -0.05
C LEU A 116 6.92 -13.10 1.01
N THR A 117 6.32 -14.29 1.08
CA THR A 117 6.73 -15.32 2.03
C THR A 117 8.20 -15.73 1.87
N GLU A 118 8.74 -15.67 0.65
CA GLU A 118 10.16 -15.94 0.39
C GLU A 118 11.06 -14.73 0.73
N LEU A 119 10.59 -13.49 0.55
CA LEU A 119 11.33 -12.25 0.87
C LEU A 119 11.32 -11.85 2.35
N GLU A 120 10.35 -12.33 3.13
CA GLU A 120 10.00 -11.80 4.45
C GLU A 120 11.05 -11.99 5.56
N THR A 121 12.13 -12.72 5.34
CA THR A 121 13.03 -13.12 6.43
C THR A 121 13.72 -11.96 7.13
N ASP A 122 13.78 -10.79 6.50
CA ASP A 122 14.61 -9.66 6.94
C ASP A 122 13.82 -8.36 7.19
N TYR A 123 12.48 -8.38 7.08
CA TYR A 123 11.64 -7.18 7.23
C TYR A 123 10.64 -7.30 8.38
N ASP A 124 10.43 -6.21 9.11
CA ASP A 124 9.39 -6.11 10.12
C ASP A 124 8.00 -5.87 9.50
N VAL A 125 7.96 -5.11 8.40
CA VAL A 125 6.72 -4.66 7.74
C VAL A 125 6.88 -4.61 6.23
N VAL A 126 5.85 -5.04 5.50
CA VAL A 126 5.71 -4.89 4.05
C VAL A 126 4.59 -3.89 3.76
N VAL A 127 4.82 -2.89 2.91
CA VAL A 127 3.82 -1.93 2.44
C VAL A 127 3.66 -2.07 0.93
N VAL A 128 2.45 -2.39 0.49
CA VAL A 128 2.11 -2.63 -0.92
C VAL A 128 1.31 -1.46 -1.49
N ASP A 129 1.82 -0.77 -2.51
CA ASP A 129 1.09 0.25 -3.28
C ASP A 129 0.39 -0.40 -4.49
N CYS A 130 -0.92 -0.19 -4.59
CA CYS A 130 -1.76 -0.87 -5.58
C CYS A 130 -2.17 0.06 -6.73
N PRO A 131 -2.51 -0.49 -7.90
CA PRO A 131 -3.03 0.28 -9.01
C PRO A 131 -4.43 0.89 -8.75
N PRO A 132 -4.87 1.88 -9.54
CA PRO A 132 -6.18 2.54 -9.40
C PRO A 132 -7.35 1.75 -10.01
N TYR A 133 -7.36 0.43 -9.86
CA TYR A 133 -8.44 -0.45 -10.34
C TYR A 133 -8.55 -1.71 -9.48
N LEU A 134 -9.64 -2.45 -9.68
CA LEU A 134 -9.88 -3.75 -9.04
C LEU A 134 -9.71 -4.83 -10.11
N GLY A 135 -8.79 -5.75 -9.88
CA GLY A 135 -8.36 -6.81 -10.78
C GLY A 135 -7.32 -7.69 -10.10
N LEU A 136 -6.77 -8.68 -10.82
CA LEU A 136 -5.91 -9.72 -10.24
C LEU A 136 -4.66 -9.17 -9.54
N VAL A 137 -4.08 -8.08 -10.03
CA VAL A 137 -2.97 -7.41 -9.32
C VAL A 137 -3.41 -6.91 -7.93
N THR A 138 -4.59 -6.30 -7.83
CA THR A 138 -5.15 -5.84 -6.55
C THR A 138 -5.62 -7.01 -5.69
N ASP A 139 -6.12 -8.10 -6.30
CA ASP A 139 -6.49 -9.34 -5.58
C ASP A 139 -5.26 -9.95 -4.90
N ASN A 140 -4.15 -10.02 -5.62
CA ASN A 140 -2.88 -10.49 -5.06
C ASN A 140 -2.44 -9.66 -3.85
N ALA A 141 -2.57 -8.34 -3.92
CA ALA A 141 -2.26 -7.47 -2.80
C ALA A 141 -3.18 -7.71 -1.60
N LEU A 142 -4.49 -7.79 -1.83
CA LEU A 142 -5.48 -8.01 -0.78
C LEU A 142 -5.32 -9.38 -0.13
N TYR A 143 -5.17 -10.43 -0.94
CA TYR A 143 -4.95 -11.81 -0.50
C TYR A 143 -3.66 -11.93 0.31
N ALA A 144 -2.56 -11.36 -0.17
CA ALA A 144 -1.26 -11.51 0.48
C ALA A 144 -1.13 -10.69 1.77
N THR A 145 -1.91 -9.61 1.92
CA THR A 145 -1.73 -8.68 3.04
C THR A 145 -2.79 -8.79 4.12
N GLU A 146 -4.04 -9.08 3.77
CA GLU A 146 -5.19 -9.13 4.69
C GLU A 146 -5.43 -7.86 5.53
N ASN A 147 -4.60 -6.82 5.37
CA ASN A 147 -4.65 -5.59 6.15
C ASN A 147 -4.73 -4.38 5.21
N LEU A 148 -5.91 -3.77 5.17
CA LEU A 148 -6.27 -2.77 4.19
C LEU A 148 -6.18 -1.35 4.76
N VAL A 149 -5.35 -0.52 4.11
CA VAL A 149 -5.30 0.93 4.29
C VAL A 149 -5.99 1.58 3.11
N ILE A 150 -6.99 2.43 3.36
CA ILE A 150 -7.87 2.98 2.33
C ILE A 150 -7.70 4.49 2.18
N PRO A 151 -6.96 4.98 1.18
CA PRO A 151 -6.93 6.40 0.86
C PRO A 151 -8.20 6.82 0.14
N ALA A 152 -8.87 7.88 0.58
CA ALA A 152 -10.08 8.41 -0.05
C ALA A 152 -10.07 9.95 -0.06
N LEU A 153 -10.60 10.58 -1.10
CA LEU A 153 -10.79 12.03 -1.08
C LEU A 153 -11.97 12.39 -0.17
N ALA A 154 -11.90 13.53 0.53
CA ALA A 154 -13.04 14.09 1.26
C ALA A 154 -14.05 14.75 0.30
N GLU A 155 -14.55 13.99 -0.66
CA GLU A 155 -15.48 14.41 -1.70
C GLU A 155 -16.65 13.43 -1.84
N PRO A 156 -17.86 13.88 -2.26
CA PRO A 156 -19.03 13.01 -2.36
C PRO A 156 -18.86 11.77 -3.24
N THR A 157 -17.98 11.82 -4.24
CA THR A 157 -17.71 10.70 -5.15
C THR A 157 -17.03 9.52 -4.45
N SER A 158 -16.37 9.75 -3.30
CA SER A 158 -15.69 8.69 -2.54
C SER A 158 -16.64 7.68 -1.91
N LYS A 159 -17.92 8.05 -1.66
CA LYS A 159 -18.92 7.11 -1.12
C LYS A 159 -19.08 5.89 -2.01
N ARG A 160 -19.36 6.13 -3.30
CA ARG A 160 -19.53 5.06 -4.28
C ARG A 160 -18.25 4.26 -4.47
N SER A 161 -17.10 4.91 -4.37
CA SER A 161 -15.80 4.22 -4.47
C SER A 161 -15.56 3.25 -3.33
N LEU A 162 -15.92 3.62 -2.11
CA LEU A 162 -15.82 2.73 -0.95
C LEU A 162 -16.84 1.60 -0.98
N GLU A 163 -18.10 1.87 -1.33
CA GLU A 163 -19.11 0.81 -1.48
C GLU A 163 -18.64 -0.30 -2.43
N LEU A 164 -18.13 0.09 -3.60
CA LEU A 164 -17.63 -0.87 -4.59
C LEU A 164 -16.36 -1.60 -4.10
N LEU A 165 -15.49 -0.93 -3.34
CA LEU A 165 -14.32 -1.58 -2.74
C LEU A 165 -14.75 -2.65 -1.74
N PHE A 166 -15.69 -2.36 -0.84
CA PHE A 166 -16.17 -3.34 0.15
C PHE A 166 -16.99 -4.48 -0.47
N ASP A 167 -17.82 -4.18 -1.47
CA ASP A 167 -18.52 -5.22 -2.25
C ASP A 167 -17.51 -6.18 -2.90
N TYR A 168 -16.38 -5.65 -3.38
CA TYR A 168 -15.31 -6.41 -4.01
C TYR A 168 -14.50 -7.24 -3.00
N VAL A 169 -14.05 -6.61 -1.91
CA VAL A 169 -13.33 -7.29 -0.81
C VAL A 169 -14.17 -8.45 -0.28
N GLY A 170 -15.46 -8.23 -0.01
CA GLY A 170 -16.34 -9.29 0.48
C GLY A 170 -16.53 -10.45 -0.50
N SER A 171 -16.39 -10.22 -1.81
CA SER A 171 -16.38 -11.32 -2.79
C SER A 171 -15.09 -12.14 -2.68
N LEU A 172 -13.94 -11.45 -2.58
CA LEU A 172 -12.63 -12.09 -2.48
C LEU A 172 -12.50 -12.91 -1.19
N GLU A 173 -12.96 -12.37 -0.05
CA GLU A 173 -13.04 -13.09 1.23
C GLU A 173 -13.85 -14.38 1.11
N MET A 174 -15.03 -14.32 0.48
CA MET A 174 -15.90 -15.49 0.30
C MET A 174 -15.31 -16.54 -0.63
N ASP A 175 -14.64 -16.11 -1.70
CA ASP A 175 -14.08 -17.00 -2.72
C ASP A 175 -12.84 -17.76 -2.19
N HIS A 176 -12.10 -17.15 -1.26
CA HIS A 176 -10.82 -17.66 -0.76
C HIS A 176 -10.79 -18.06 0.72
N ASP A 177 -11.88 -17.85 1.47
CA ASP A 177 -11.96 -18.14 2.92
C ASP A 177 -10.88 -17.39 3.72
N ILE A 178 -10.70 -16.11 3.40
CA ILE A 178 -9.79 -15.16 4.08
C ILE A 178 -10.58 -14.02 4.73
N GLU A 179 -9.95 -13.30 5.65
CA GLU A 179 -10.52 -12.10 6.29
C GLU A 179 -9.61 -10.91 5.98
N ILE A 180 -10.17 -9.86 5.38
CA ILE A 180 -9.43 -8.65 5.01
C ILE A 180 -9.91 -7.52 5.90
N GLU A 181 -9.06 -7.12 6.84
CA GLU A 181 -9.37 -6.14 7.85
C GLU A 181 -9.02 -4.72 7.39
N PRO A 182 -9.99 -3.79 7.35
CA PRO A 182 -9.69 -2.38 7.13
C PRO A 182 -9.02 -1.80 8.38
N ARG A 183 -7.70 -1.60 8.32
CA ARG A 183 -6.90 -1.09 9.44
C ARG A 183 -6.87 0.43 9.54
N ALA A 184 -7.03 1.12 8.40
CA ALA A 184 -7.04 2.59 8.40
C ALA A 184 -7.82 3.17 7.21
N LEU A 185 -8.54 4.25 7.46
CA LEU A 185 -9.14 5.10 6.42
C LEU A 185 -8.40 6.44 6.40
N VAL A 186 -7.85 6.82 5.24
CA VAL A 186 -7.11 8.07 5.08
C VAL A 186 -7.89 9.03 4.23
N ALA A 187 -8.59 9.98 4.87
CA ALA A 187 -9.19 11.12 4.19
C ALA A 187 -8.09 12.06 3.70
N ASN A 188 -7.79 11.98 2.42
CA ASN A 188 -6.64 12.62 1.80
C ASN A 188 -7.02 13.91 1.04
N ARG A 189 -6.02 14.78 0.87
CA ARG A 189 -6.09 16.07 0.18
C ARG A 189 -7.22 16.95 0.70
N ILE A 190 -7.48 16.91 2.01
CA ILE A 190 -8.56 17.68 2.64
C ILE A 190 -8.33 19.18 2.39
N GLU A 191 -9.38 19.81 1.88
CA GLU A 191 -9.52 21.27 1.74
C GLU A 191 -10.64 21.76 2.67
N ASN A 192 -10.56 23.01 3.11
CA ASN A 192 -11.53 23.59 4.05
C ASN A 192 -12.86 23.92 3.34
N THR A 193 -13.71 22.91 3.17
CA THR A 193 -15.01 23.04 2.52
C THR A 193 -16.09 22.26 3.27
N LYS A 194 -17.34 22.73 3.20
CA LYS A 194 -18.49 22.01 3.77
C LYS A 194 -18.67 20.61 3.18
N ALA A 195 -18.27 20.42 1.91
CA ALA A 195 -18.35 19.11 1.27
C ALA A 195 -17.36 18.14 1.90
N ALA A 196 -16.15 18.60 2.24
CA ALA A 196 -15.17 17.81 2.96
C ALA A 196 -15.66 17.51 4.39
N ASP A 197 -16.18 18.49 5.12
CA ASP A 197 -16.72 18.29 6.48
C ASP A 197 -17.83 17.21 6.49
N ASN A 198 -18.82 17.33 5.60
CA ASN A 198 -19.90 16.35 5.47
C ASN A 198 -19.39 14.95 5.06
N MET A 199 -18.29 14.88 4.32
CA MET A 199 -17.71 13.60 3.90
C MET A 199 -16.95 12.94 5.05
N LEU A 200 -16.23 13.72 5.86
CA LEU A 200 -15.57 13.23 7.07
C LEU A 200 -16.58 12.68 8.08
N GLU A 201 -17.70 13.39 8.30
CA GLU A 201 -18.79 12.89 9.15
C GLU A 201 -19.35 11.56 8.60
N TRP A 202 -19.53 11.46 7.29
CA TRP A 202 -20.01 10.21 6.69
C TRP A 202 -19.00 9.07 6.81
N PHE A 203 -17.69 9.33 6.76
CA PHE A 203 -16.68 8.30 6.97
C PHE A 203 -16.76 7.73 8.39
N ASP A 204 -16.84 8.60 9.40
CA ASP A 204 -16.99 8.21 10.81
C ASP A 204 -18.27 7.38 11.03
N ASP A 205 -19.38 7.72 10.35
CA ASP A 205 -20.64 6.99 10.44
C ASP A 205 -20.62 5.64 9.70
N ALA A 206 -19.93 5.56 8.55
CA ALA A 206 -19.93 4.37 7.69
C ALA A 206 -18.96 3.30 8.17
N LEU A 207 -17.85 3.70 8.81
CA LEU A 207 -16.76 2.83 9.25
C LEU A 207 -16.36 3.19 10.69
N PRO A 208 -17.26 3.02 11.67
CA PRO A 208 -17.05 3.49 13.05
C PRO A 208 -15.88 2.79 13.77
N ASP A 209 -15.55 1.58 13.34
CA ASP A 209 -14.49 0.76 13.94
C ASP A 209 -13.13 0.93 13.22
N VAL A 210 -13.08 1.68 12.12
CA VAL A 210 -11.86 1.92 11.34
C VAL A 210 -11.30 3.31 11.68
N PRO A 211 -10.05 3.41 12.18
CA PRO A 211 -9.43 4.71 12.46
C PRO A 211 -9.38 5.64 11.23
N LEU A 212 -9.89 6.87 11.40
CA LEU A 212 -9.90 7.91 10.35
C LEU A 212 -8.72 8.88 10.51
N TYR A 213 -7.78 8.83 9.56
CA TYR A 213 -6.65 9.76 9.46
C TYR A 213 -6.93 10.88 8.45
N ARG A 214 -6.56 12.11 8.80
CA ARG A 214 -6.91 13.32 8.05
C ARG A 214 -5.68 13.98 7.47
N VAL A 215 -5.41 13.71 6.19
CA VAL A 215 -4.26 14.28 5.46
C VAL A 215 -4.72 15.49 4.65
N ARG A 216 -4.23 16.67 5.03
CA ARG A 216 -4.50 17.92 4.33
C ARG A 216 -3.64 18.02 3.08
N LYS A 217 -4.15 18.73 2.07
CA LYS A 217 -3.37 19.04 0.87
C LYS A 217 -2.16 19.91 1.25
N ARG A 218 -0.96 19.42 0.95
CA ARG A 218 0.31 20.11 1.20
C ARG A 218 1.22 20.01 -0.02
N VAL A 219 1.91 21.12 -0.31
CA VAL A 219 2.96 21.14 -1.33
C VAL A 219 4.18 20.35 -0.84
N ALA A 220 4.46 20.35 0.47
CA ALA A 220 5.56 19.59 1.05
C ALA A 220 5.49 18.08 0.75
N LEU A 221 4.30 17.46 0.80
CA LEU A 221 4.10 16.06 0.40
C LEU A 221 4.50 15.81 -1.06
N GLN A 222 4.22 16.76 -1.96
CA GLN A 222 4.60 16.65 -3.38
C GLN A 222 6.09 16.85 -3.59
N ARG A 223 6.72 17.73 -2.80
CA ARG A 223 8.17 17.97 -2.85
C ARG A 223 8.96 16.77 -2.33
N ALA A 224 8.57 16.23 -1.18
CA ALA A 224 9.18 15.02 -0.63
C ALA A 224 9.16 13.88 -1.65
N PHE A 225 7.99 13.63 -2.25
CA PHE A 225 7.85 12.64 -3.31
C PHE A 225 8.75 12.94 -4.52
N ALA A 226 8.84 14.20 -4.98
CA ALA A 226 9.70 14.58 -6.10
C ALA A 226 11.21 14.48 -5.77
N ASP A 227 11.56 14.53 -4.49
CA ASP A 227 12.93 14.36 -4.00
C ASP A 227 13.26 12.88 -3.71
N GLY A 228 12.33 11.95 -4.01
CA GLY A 228 12.46 10.52 -3.77
C GLY A 228 12.43 10.12 -2.32
N LYS A 229 11.57 10.77 -1.52
CA LYS A 229 11.54 10.61 -0.07
C LYS A 229 10.13 10.65 0.50
N SER A 230 9.97 10.12 1.70
CA SER A 230 8.85 10.45 2.57
C SER A 230 9.01 11.84 3.20
N VAL A 231 7.97 12.34 3.86
CA VAL A 231 8.06 13.60 4.63
C VAL A 231 8.97 13.50 5.85
N PHE A 232 9.39 12.29 6.26
CA PHE A 232 10.28 12.10 7.41
C PHE A 232 11.75 12.33 7.06
N ALA A 233 12.14 12.14 5.79
CA ALA A 233 13.52 12.35 5.33
C ALA A 233 13.79 13.74 4.70
N VAL A 234 12.85 14.68 4.80
CA VAL A 234 13.06 16.07 4.36
C VAL A 234 13.43 16.99 5.55
N GLU A 235 14.17 18.07 5.28
CA GLU A 235 14.57 19.02 6.33
C GLU A 235 13.41 19.92 6.82
N GLU A 236 12.37 20.09 6.00
CA GLU A 236 11.21 20.92 6.32
C GLU A 236 10.26 20.14 7.23
N ASN A 237 9.94 20.69 8.41
CA ASN A 237 8.91 20.11 9.26
C ASN A 237 7.53 20.23 8.59
N VAL A 238 6.92 19.09 8.28
CA VAL A 238 5.61 18.99 7.67
C VAL A 238 4.58 18.65 8.74
N ASP A 239 3.56 19.48 8.88
CA ASP A 239 2.47 19.29 9.85
C ASP A 239 1.66 17.99 9.66
N MET A 240 1.90 17.25 8.58
CA MET A 240 1.30 15.95 8.27
C MET A 240 2.13 14.77 8.78
N GLU A 241 3.41 14.96 9.16
CA GLU A 241 4.25 13.91 9.77
C GLU A 241 3.53 13.24 10.95
N SER A 242 2.95 14.05 11.84
CA SER A 242 2.25 13.53 13.03
C SER A 242 1.04 12.64 12.69
N VAL A 243 0.42 12.84 11.51
CA VAL A 243 -0.71 12.02 11.07
C VAL A 243 -0.21 10.64 10.66
N PHE A 244 0.86 10.57 9.85
CA PHE A 244 1.47 9.31 9.44
C PHE A 244 2.14 8.58 10.62
N ALA A 245 2.80 9.31 11.51
CA ALA A 245 3.41 8.75 12.71
C ALA A 245 2.37 8.10 13.65
N SER A 246 1.22 8.77 13.85
CA SER A 246 0.11 8.22 14.64
C SER A 246 -0.56 7.02 13.97
N MET A 247 -0.57 6.96 12.63
CA MET A 247 -1.06 5.80 11.88
C MET A 247 -0.10 4.61 12.03
N ALA A 248 1.20 4.84 11.84
CA ALA A 248 2.22 3.80 12.04
C ALA A 248 2.22 3.25 13.48
N GLU A 249 2.04 4.12 14.49
CA GLU A 249 1.94 3.70 15.89
C GLU A 249 0.76 2.75 16.14
N GLN A 250 -0.43 3.10 15.65
CA GLN A 250 -1.63 2.28 15.86
C GLN A 250 -1.53 0.93 15.13
N LEU A 251 -1.01 0.92 13.90
CA LEU A 251 -0.82 -0.32 13.13
C LEU A 251 0.17 -1.29 13.81
N GLU A 252 1.19 -0.76 14.51
CA GLU A 252 2.10 -1.59 15.31
C GLU A 252 1.47 -2.11 16.60
N ASP A 253 0.66 -1.29 17.29
CA ASP A 253 0.03 -1.66 18.56
C ASP A 253 -1.01 -2.78 18.41
N GLU A 254 -1.73 -2.81 17.28
CA GLU A 254 -2.66 -3.90 16.96
C GLU A 254 -1.93 -5.24 16.79
N ARG A 255 -0.76 -5.23 16.14
CA ARG A 255 0.12 -6.41 16.02
C ARG A 255 0.56 -6.93 17.39
N ALA A 256 0.97 -6.03 18.28
CA ALA A 256 1.38 -6.41 19.63
C ALA A 256 0.23 -7.05 20.44
N THR A 257 -1.02 -6.74 20.10
CA THR A 257 -2.21 -7.30 20.76
C THR A 257 -2.57 -8.68 20.20
N GLU A 258 -2.38 -8.90 18.89
CA GLU A 258 -2.56 -10.20 18.23
C GLU A 258 -1.49 -11.23 18.64
N GLU A 259 -0.27 -10.77 18.98
CA GLU A 259 0.84 -11.63 19.39
C GLU A 259 0.78 -12.14 20.85
N VAL A 260 -0.17 -11.68 21.68
CA VAL A 260 -0.32 -12.15 23.07
C VAL A 260 -1.40 -13.24 23.14
N PRO A 261 -1.04 -14.53 23.24
CA PRO A 261 -2.03 -15.58 23.38
C PRO A 261 -2.68 -15.49 24.77
N ALA A 262 -4.00 -15.65 24.83
CA ALA A 262 -4.76 -15.84 26.07
C ALA A 262 -4.39 -17.16 26.80
#